data_AF-A0A1Q4HVU8-F1
#
_entry.id   AF-A0A1Q4HVU8-F1
#
_cell.length_a   1.000
_cell.length_b   1.000
_cell.length_c   1.000
_cell.angle_alpha   90.00
_cell.angle_beta   90.00
_cell.angle_gamma   90.00
#
_symmetry.space_group_name_H-M   'P 1'
#
loop_
_entity.id
_entity.type
_entity.pdbx_description
1 polymer ?
#
loop_
_entity_poly.entity_id
_entity_poly.type
_entity_poly.pdbx_seq_one_letter_code
_entity_poly.pdbx_strand_id
1 'polypeptide(L)'
;MRFSQRARWSLAGGSLLIAPVLVSPALIDACSNTVAGRPVAAPGAGPVEPTFPTPRPSAAPPAPTASPAPGLPTTPANPTAPAGAIPLPPDQNGYVFIETKSGSTRCQINKDTVGCEAPFTNSPLQDGEHANGVSVDSTGKVQWVLGNLGAIPTVQIDYKTYNAAGWTINATADGTRFTNDHTRHGMFVSLDKVITF
;
A
#
# COMPACT_ATOMS: atom_id res chain seq x y z
N MET A 1 -36.16 -19.18 -47.84
CA MET A 1 -37.34 -18.31 -48.05
C MET A 1 -36.91 -16.87 -47.76
N ARG A 2 -37.16 -15.97 -48.71
CA ARG A 2 -36.76 -14.54 -48.71
C ARG A 2 -37.74 -13.68 -47.89
N PHE A 3 -37.36 -12.40 -47.75
CA PHE A 3 -38.09 -11.16 -47.40
C PHE A 3 -37.56 -10.57 -46.08
N SER A 4 -36.64 -9.60 -46.07
CA SER A 4 -36.62 -8.25 -46.69
C SER A 4 -37.73 -7.34 -46.18
N GLN A 5 -37.38 -6.40 -45.28
CA GLN A 5 -38.08 -5.12 -45.15
C GLN A 5 -37.05 -4.00 -44.92
N ARG A 6 -36.73 -3.30 -46.01
CA ARG A 6 -36.29 -1.91 -46.04
C ARG A 6 -37.49 -1.06 -46.51
N ALA A 7 -37.79 0.02 -45.79
CA ALA A 7 -38.55 1.17 -46.28
C ALA A 7 -38.03 2.40 -45.49
N ARG A 8 -37.20 3.29 -46.05
CA ARG A 8 -37.48 4.40 -47.02
C ARG A 8 -38.46 5.43 -46.43
N TRP A 9 -37.92 6.60 -46.03
CA TRP A 9 -38.06 7.92 -46.71
C TRP A 9 -39.42 8.58 -46.42
N SER A 10 -39.52 9.83 -45.95
CA SER A 10 -39.10 11.08 -46.60
C SER A 10 -39.22 12.25 -45.60
N LEU A 11 -38.23 13.17 -45.55
CA LEU A 11 -38.23 14.55 -46.11
C LEU A 11 -39.15 15.57 -45.42
N ALA A 12 -38.51 16.59 -44.83
CA ALA A 12 -38.82 18.03 -44.92
C ALA A 12 -38.04 18.68 -43.77
N GLY A 13 -37.03 19.53 -43.97
CA GLY A 13 -37.03 20.71 -44.82
C GLY A 13 -37.10 21.92 -43.89
N GLY A 14 -36.07 22.78 -43.88
CA GLY A 14 -36.17 24.03 -43.12
C GLY A 14 -34.86 24.68 -42.70
N SER A 15 -34.28 25.43 -43.64
CA SER A 15 -33.65 26.74 -43.43
C SER A 15 -32.41 26.91 -42.54
N LEU A 16 -31.30 27.17 -43.26
CA LEU A 16 -30.23 28.12 -42.94
C LEU A 16 -30.65 29.24 -41.97
N LEU A 17 -29.94 29.36 -40.84
CA LEU A 17 -29.58 30.64 -40.25
C LEU A 17 -28.13 30.59 -39.78
N ILE A 18 -27.39 31.62 -40.17
CA ILE A 18 -25.96 31.83 -40.03
C ILE A 18 -25.74 32.81 -38.86
N ALA A 19 -24.76 32.49 -38.01
CA ALA A 19 -23.99 33.37 -37.09
C ALA A 19 -24.69 33.89 -35.79
N PRO A 20 -23.92 34.28 -34.73
CA PRO A 20 -22.45 34.31 -34.59
C PRO A 20 -21.89 33.52 -33.40
N VAL A 21 -20.61 33.17 -33.50
CA VAL A 21 -19.76 32.67 -32.42
C VAL A 21 -19.51 33.81 -31.42
N LEU A 22 -20.01 33.67 -30.18
CA LEU A 22 -19.62 34.51 -29.05
C LEU A 22 -18.48 33.80 -28.30
N VAL A 23 -17.25 34.21 -28.61
CA VAL A 23 -16.06 33.86 -27.83
C VAL A 23 -16.04 34.75 -26.59
N SER A 24 -16.33 34.18 -25.43
CA SER A 24 -16.12 34.83 -24.15
C SER A 24 -14.65 34.64 -23.72
N PRO A 25 -13.84 35.68 -23.55
CA PRO A 25 -12.55 35.54 -22.88
C PRO A 25 -12.79 35.51 -21.37
N ALA A 26 -12.80 34.31 -20.78
CA ALA A 26 -12.62 34.16 -19.34
C ALA A 26 -11.14 34.44 -19.03
N LEU A 27 -10.84 35.62 -18.48
CA LEU A 27 -9.57 35.91 -17.85
C LEU A 27 -9.48 35.04 -16.59
N ILE A 28 -8.83 33.89 -16.70
CA ILE A 28 -8.33 33.15 -15.55
C ILE A 28 -7.13 33.92 -14.99
N ASP A 29 -7.31 34.58 -13.85
CA ASP A 29 -6.21 35.12 -13.06
C ASP A 29 -5.47 33.91 -12.43
N ALA A 30 -4.46 33.41 -13.14
CA ALA A 30 -3.60 32.36 -12.66
C ALA A 30 -2.54 32.98 -11.75
N CYS A 31 -2.79 32.97 -10.44
CA CYS A 31 -1.78 33.25 -9.42
C CYS A 31 -0.70 32.15 -9.42
N SER A 32 0.29 32.24 -10.33
CA SER A 32 1.50 31.44 -10.26
C SER A 32 2.48 32.05 -9.25
N ASN A 33 2.50 31.53 -8.02
CA ASN A 33 3.58 31.79 -7.08
C ASN A 33 4.79 30.89 -7.41
N THR A 34 5.57 31.28 -8.42
CA THR A 34 6.88 30.65 -8.68
C THR A 34 7.96 31.39 -7.88
N VAL A 35 8.42 30.79 -6.78
CA VAL A 35 9.62 31.27 -6.09
C VAL A 35 10.84 30.75 -6.85
N ALA A 36 11.46 31.62 -7.65
CA ALA A 36 12.75 31.34 -8.26
C ALA A 36 13.84 31.40 -7.18
N GLY A 37 14.05 30.30 -6.47
CA GLY A 37 15.22 30.12 -5.62
C GLY A 37 16.46 29.95 -6.51
N ARG A 38 17.40 30.90 -6.46
CA ARG A 38 18.77 30.67 -6.90
C ARG A 38 19.57 30.20 -5.68
N PRO A 39 19.80 28.89 -5.45
CA PRO A 39 20.74 28.48 -4.42
C PRO A 39 22.15 28.86 -4.89
N VAL A 40 22.69 29.95 -4.35
CA VAL A 40 24.12 30.23 -4.44
C VAL A 40 24.76 29.49 -3.27
N ALA A 41 25.19 28.24 -3.50
CA ALA A 41 26.09 27.57 -2.58
C ALA A 41 27.49 28.18 -2.75
N ALA A 42 27.83 29.16 -1.92
CA ALA A 42 29.23 29.54 -1.74
C ALA A 42 29.92 28.43 -0.93
N PRO A 43 31.02 27.83 -1.42
CA PRO A 43 31.77 26.87 -0.62
C PRO A 43 32.38 27.57 0.60
N GLY A 44 32.06 27.11 1.81
CA GLY A 44 32.84 27.41 3.01
C GLY A 44 32.39 28.59 3.89
N ALA A 45 31.12 29.01 3.87
CA ALA A 45 30.63 30.08 4.75
C ALA A 45 29.52 29.63 5.74
N GLY A 46 29.70 28.46 6.37
CA GLY A 46 28.91 28.04 7.53
C GLY A 46 29.66 28.36 8.83
N PRO A 47 28.97 28.79 9.92
CA PRO A 47 29.58 28.92 11.24
C PRO A 47 30.24 27.60 11.68
N VAL A 48 31.42 27.69 12.31
CA VAL A 48 32.11 26.53 12.86
C VAL A 48 31.24 25.87 13.93
N GLU A 49 30.99 24.57 13.77
CA GLU A 49 30.24 23.77 14.74
C GLU A 49 31.02 23.72 16.07
N PRO A 50 30.43 24.13 17.21
CA PRO A 50 31.08 23.95 18.49
C PRO A 50 31.07 22.47 18.87
N THR A 51 32.26 21.87 18.98
CA THR A 51 32.44 20.52 19.50
C THR A 51 32.03 20.48 20.97
N PHE A 52 30.80 20.06 21.24
CA PHE A 52 30.38 19.67 22.59
C PHE A 52 30.56 18.15 22.72
N PRO A 53 31.54 17.67 23.51
CA PRO A 53 31.64 16.24 23.80
C PRO A 53 30.46 15.83 24.67
N THR A 54 29.58 14.97 24.14
CA THR A 54 28.52 14.33 24.93
C THR A 54 29.16 13.38 25.95
N PRO A 55 28.96 13.56 27.27
CA PRO A 55 29.44 12.61 28.26
C PRO A 55 28.74 11.26 28.07
N ARG A 56 29.53 10.18 27.97
CA ARG A 56 29.04 8.80 28.05
C ARG A 56 28.45 8.58 29.45
N PRO A 57 27.18 8.17 29.59
CA PRO A 57 26.64 7.81 30.90
C PRO A 57 27.41 6.60 31.46
N SER A 58 27.95 6.75 32.67
CA SER A 58 28.55 5.66 33.42
C SER A 58 27.44 4.69 33.85
N ALA A 59 27.57 3.41 33.49
CA ALA A 59 26.66 2.36 33.90
C ALA A 59 26.70 2.16 35.42
N ALA A 60 25.55 2.20 36.08
CA ALA A 60 25.40 1.84 37.50
C ALA A 60 25.23 0.31 37.65
N PRO A 61 25.69 -0.31 38.76
CA PRO A 61 25.51 -1.74 39.04
C PRO A 61 24.04 -2.15 39.29
N PRO A 62 23.71 -3.46 39.15
CA PRO A 62 22.33 -3.94 39.11
C PRO A 62 21.63 -3.94 40.47
N ALA A 63 20.36 -3.55 40.49
CA ALA A 63 19.46 -3.74 41.64
C ALA A 63 18.94 -5.19 41.68
N PRO A 64 18.74 -5.78 42.87
CA PRO A 64 18.29 -7.16 43.01
C PRO A 64 16.80 -7.34 42.69
N THR A 65 16.56 -8.42 41.93
CA THR A 65 15.38 -9.27 41.75
C THR A 65 14.06 -8.82 42.40
N ALA A 66 13.11 -8.40 41.56
CA ALA A 66 11.68 -8.54 41.85
C ALA A 66 11.13 -9.76 41.09
N SER A 67 10.48 -10.65 41.83
CA SER A 67 9.80 -11.88 41.38
C SER A 67 8.63 -11.56 40.42
N PRO A 68 8.20 -12.48 39.54
CA PRO A 68 7.42 -12.15 38.34
C PRO A 68 5.94 -11.92 38.67
N ALA A 69 5.41 -10.78 38.24
CA ALA A 69 3.97 -10.59 38.06
C ALA A 69 3.56 -11.23 36.72
N PRO A 70 2.64 -12.21 36.67
CA PRO A 70 2.07 -12.68 35.42
C PRO A 70 1.02 -11.68 34.97
N GLY A 71 1.34 -10.92 33.94
CA GLY A 71 0.41 -9.99 33.31
C GLY A 71 0.94 -9.59 31.95
N LEU A 72 0.89 -10.51 30.98
CA LEU A 72 0.99 -10.11 29.58
C LEU A 72 -0.05 -9.00 29.32
N PRO A 73 0.27 -7.92 28.59
CA PRO A 73 -0.76 -7.14 27.95
C PRO A 73 -1.48 -8.07 26.97
N THR A 74 -2.65 -8.58 27.35
CA THR A 74 -3.54 -9.30 26.45
C THR A 74 -4.17 -8.26 25.54
N THR A 75 -3.47 -7.89 24.47
CA THR A 75 -4.13 -7.39 23.26
C THR A 75 -5.25 -8.39 22.95
N PRO A 76 -6.51 -7.95 22.73
CA PRO A 76 -7.59 -8.88 22.48
C PRO A 76 -7.19 -9.82 21.34
N ALA A 77 -7.08 -11.11 21.64
CA ALA A 77 -6.90 -12.12 20.61
C ALA A 77 -8.09 -11.98 19.68
N ASN A 78 -7.83 -11.78 18.38
CA ASN A 78 -8.91 -11.72 17.41
C ASN A 78 -9.69 -13.06 17.51
N PRO A 79 -11.00 -13.07 17.82
CA PRO A 79 -11.73 -14.30 18.14
C PRO A 79 -11.71 -15.34 17.01
N THR A 80 -11.40 -14.89 15.80
CA THR A 80 -11.37 -15.68 14.58
C THR A 80 -9.93 -16.07 14.16
N ALA A 81 -8.90 -15.61 14.87
CA ALA A 81 -7.52 -15.98 14.58
C ALA A 81 -7.27 -17.46 14.88
N PRO A 82 -6.53 -18.18 14.02
CA PRO A 82 -6.13 -19.56 14.28
C PRO A 82 -5.31 -19.68 15.56
N ALA A 83 -5.54 -20.76 16.31
CA ALA A 83 -4.73 -21.10 17.48
C ALA A 83 -3.25 -21.23 17.09
N GLY A 84 -2.38 -20.53 17.80
CA GLY A 84 -0.93 -20.52 17.56
C GLY A 84 -0.44 -19.53 16.50
N ALA A 85 -1.31 -18.71 15.91
CA ALA A 85 -0.89 -17.60 15.07
C ALA A 85 -0.21 -16.50 15.92
N ILE A 86 0.95 -16.03 15.48
CA ILE A 86 1.70 -14.97 16.15
C ILE A 86 1.01 -13.62 15.87
N PRO A 87 0.55 -12.88 16.89
CA PRO A 87 -0.13 -11.61 16.66
C PRO A 87 0.86 -10.53 16.20
N LEU A 88 0.49 -9.82 15.15
CA LEU A 88 1.15 -8.60 14.67
C LEU A 88 0.19 -7.43 14.92
N PRO A 89 0.41 -6.64 15.99
CA PRO A 89 -0.50 -5.56 16.34
C PRO A 89 -0.44 -4.44 15.29
N PRO A 90 -1.58 -3.89 14.86
CA PRO A 90 -1.61 -2.69 14.03
C PRO A 90 -1.01 -1.47 14.73
N ASP A 91 -0.52 -0.53 13.93
CA ASP A 91 -0.11 0.80 14.38
C ASP A 91 -1.32 1.66 14.77
N GLN A 92 -1.06 2.92 15.13
CA GLN A 92 -2.10 3.89 15.53
C GLN A 92 -3.12 4.18 14.42
N ASN A 93 -2.78 3.91 13.16
CA ASN A 93 -3.63 4.10 12.00
C ASN A 93 -4.34 2.81 11.57
N GLY A 94 -4.13 1.69 12.27
CA GLY A 94 -4.73 0.41 11.95
C GLY A 94 -4.01 -0.38 10.85
N TYR A 95 -2.75 -0.05 10.56
CA TYR A 95 -1.93 -0.75 9.57
C TYR A 95 -0.88 -1.65 10.22
N VAL A 96 -0.59 -2.77 9.56
CA VAL A 96 0.55 -3.65 9.86
C VAL A 96 1.41 -3.72 8.61
N PHE A 97 2.69 -3.43 8.76
CA PHE A 97 3.68 -3.50 7.69
C PHE A 97 4.60 -4.69 7.94
N ILE A 98 4.68 -5.60 6.99
CA ILE A 98 5.55 -6.78 7.07
C ILE A 98 6.52 -6.84 5.90
N GLU A 99 7.63 -7.52 6.13
CA GLU A 99 8.57 -7.90 5.10
C GLU A 99 8.86 -9.40 5.20
N THR A 100 8.85 -10.09 4.07
CA THR A 100 9.16 -11.52 4.05
C THR A 100 10.60 -11.76 4.50
N LYS A 101 10.89 -12.98 4.98
CA LYS A 101 12.24 -13.39 5.36
C LYS A 101 13.30 -13.09 4.29
N SER A 102 12.95 -13.20 3.02
CA SER A 102 13.83 -12.94 1.87
C SER A 102 14.10 -11.44 1.61
N GLY A 103 13.32 -10.53 2.21
CA GLY A 103 13.37 -9.10 1.91
C GLY A 103 12.75 -8.70 0.57
N SER A 104 12.25 -9.66 -0.21
CA SER A 104 11.79 -9.40 -1.59
C SER A 104 10.35 -8.92 -1.68
N THR A 105 9.53 -9.19 -0.66
CA THR A 105 8.12 -8.80 -0.64
C THR A 105 7.81 -8.04 0.63
N ARG A 106 7.18 -6.88 0.46
CA ARG A 106 6.70 -6.02 1.56
C ARG A 106 5.19 -5.90 1.45
N CYS A 107 4.47 -6.02 2.55
CA CYS A 107 3.03 -5.92 2.53
C CYS A 107 2.51 -4.96 3.59
N GLN A 108 1.50 -4.18 3.20
CA GLN A 108 0.66 -3.36 4.06
C GLN A 108 -0.68 -4.07 4.28
N ILE A 109 -1.07 -4.20 5.53
CA ILE A 109 -2.25 -4.95 5.94
C ILE A 109 -3.11 -4.05 6.83
N ASN A 110 -4.40 -3.94 6.53
CA ASN A 110 -5.38 -3.36 7.44
C ASN A 110 -6.62 -4.25 7.48
N LYS A 111 -7.67 -3.81 8.16
CA LYS A 111 -8.90 -4.60 8.30
C LYS A 111 -9.53 -4.97 6.95
N ASP A 112 -9.44 -4.08 5.97
CA ASP A 112 -10.21 -4.19 4.73
C ASP A 112 -9.42 -4.81 3.59
N THR A 113 -8.09 -4.66 3.59
CA THR A 113 -7.22 -4.97 2.45
C THR A 113 -5.85 -5.48 2.87
N VAL A 114 -5.26 -6.29 2.00
CA VAL A 114 -3.83 -6.61 2.00
C VAL A 114 -3.24 -6.14 0.68
N GLY A 115 -2.24 -5.26 0.74
CA GLY A 115 -1.46 -4.83 -0.42
C GLY A 115 -0.02 -5.31 -0.29
N CYS A 116 0.53 -5.97 -1.30
CA CYS A 116 1.91 -6.42 -1.34
C CYS A 116 2.65 -5.82 -2.53
N GLU A 117 3.86 -5.31 -2.27
CA GLU A 117 4.83 -4.86 -3.26
C GLU A 117 5.96 -5.89 -3.36
N ALA A 118 6.28 -6.28 -4.59
CA ALA A 118 7.38 -7.21 -4.87
C ALA A 118 7.86 -7.03 -6.33
N PRO A 119 9.09 -7.45 -6.66
CA PRO A 119 9.56 -7.52 -8.04
C PRO A 119 8.93 -8.73 -8.74
N PHE A 120 7.63 -8.66 -9.05
CA PHE A 120 6.90 -9.74 -9.70
C PHE A 120 7.47 -10.04 -11.09
N THR A 121 7.63 -11.33 -11.41
CA THR A 121 8.18 -11.75 -12.70
C THR A 121 7.11 -11.89 -13.79
N ASN A 122 5.84 -12.06 -13.42
CA ASN A 122 4.71 -12.32 -14.32
C ASN A 122 3.49 -11.40 -14.08
N SER A 123 3.71 -10.15 -13.65
CA SER A 123 2.62 -9.21 -13.40
C SER A 123 2.04 -8.62 -14.70
N PRO A 124 0.76 -8.22 -14.70
CA PRO A 124 0.16 -7.55 -15.86
C PRO A 124 0.78 -6.17 -16.10
N LEU A 125 0.64 -5.66 -17.32
CA LEU A 125 0.99 -4.29 -17.65
C LEU A 125 -0.09 -3.33 -17.15
N GLN A 126 0.35 -2.27 -16.45
CA GLN A 126 -0.42 -1.07 -16.15
C GLN A 126 0.32 0.11 -16.74
N ASP A 127 -0.39 0.96 -17.50
CA ASP A 127 0.20 2.16 -18.11
C ASP A 127 1.49 1.90 -18.92
N GLY A 128 1.65 0.68 -19.45
CA GLY A 128 2.83 0.26 -20.23
C GLY A 128 3.96 -0.37 -19.40
N GLU A 129 3.83 -0.46 -18.08
CA GLU A 129 4.84 -1.03 -17.17
C GLU A 129 4.28 -2.23 -16.41
N HIS A 130 5.15 -3.18 -16.03
CA HIS A 130 4.75 -4.32 -15.22
C HIS A 130 4.38 -3.86 -13.80
N ALA A 131 3.18 -4.20 -13.34
CA ALA A 131 2.73 -3.86 -11.99
C ALA A 131 3.69 -4.44 -10.93
N ASN A 132 4.11 -3.63 -9.98
CA ASN A 132 4.97 -4.03 -8.87
C ASN A 132 4.20 -4.23 -7.56
N GLY A 133 2.91 -3.93 -7.55
CA GLY A 133 2.02 -4.12 -6.41
C GLY A 133 0.75 -4.90 -6.76
N VAL A 134 0.25 -5.64 -5.77
CA VAL A 134 -1.06 -6.30 -5.83
C VAL A 134 -1.81 -6.07 -4.52
N SER A 135 -3.10 -5.79 -4.61
CA SER A 135 -3.97 -5.64 -3.44
C SER A 135 -5.17 -6.56 -3.57
N VAL A 136 -5.55 -7.19 -2.45
CA VAL A 136 -6.80 -7.93 -2.32
C VAL A 136 -7.63 -7.32 -1.18
N ASP A 137 -8.93 -7.16 -1.41
CA ASP A 137 -9.87 -6.77 -0.36
C ASP A 137 -10.43 -7.98 0.38
N SER A 138 -11.12 -7.72 1.50
CA SER A 138 -11.78 -8.76 2.31
C SER A 138 -12.86 -9.55 1.55
N THR A 139 -13.31 -9.09 0.38
CA THR A 139 -14.25 -9.80 -0.49
C THR A 139 -13.56 -10.65 -1.57
N GLY A 140 -12.22 -10.64 -1.62
CA GLY A 140 -11.43 -11.37 -2.59
C GLY A 140 -11.21 -10.63 -3.91
N LYS A 141 -11.62 -9.36 -4.03
CA LYS A 141 -11.36 -8.57 -5.24
C LYS A 141 -9.90 -8.17 -5.28
N VAL A 142 -9.25 -8.48 -6.40
CA VAL A 142 -7.84 -8.17 -6.63
C VAL A 142 -7.68 -6.96 -7.52
N GLN A 143 -6.71 -6.12 -7.23
CA GLN A 143 -6.27 -4.99 -8.05
C GLN A 143 -4.75 -5.03 -8.15
N TRP A 144 -4.23 -4.94 -9.36
CA TRP A 144 -2.81 -4.67 -9.59
C TRP A 144 -2.58 -3.16 -9.52
N VAL A 145 -1.41 -2.74 -9.05
CA VAL A 145 -1.05 -1.33 -8.95
C VAL A 145 0.42 -1.11 -9.31
N LEU A 146 0.71 0.03 -9.93
CA LEU A 146 2.04 0.63 -9.92
C LEU A 146 2.13 1.51 -8.67
N GLY A 147 2.80 1.00 -7.64
CA GLY A 147 2.81 1.63 -6.33
C GLY A 147 4.15 1.49 -5.64
N ASN A 148 4.45 2.39 -4.72
CA ASN A 148 5.64 2.30 -3.88
C ASN A 148 5.20 2.50 -2.42
N LEU A 149 5.38 1.48 -1.60
CA LEU A 149 5.11 1.51 -0.16
C LEU A 149 6.08 2.42 0.60
N GLY A 150 7.11 2.95 -0.05
CA GLY A 150 8.08 3.86 0.53
C GLY A 150 9.01 3.17 1.53
N ALA A 151 9.85 3.96 2.18
CA ALA A 151 10.74 3.50 3.24
C ALA A 151 10.02 3.43 4.61
N ILE A 152 8.89 2.71 4.67
CA ILE A 152 8.14 2.47 5.91
C ILE A 152 8.80 1.33 6.71
N PRO A 153 8.98 1.48 8.04
CA PRO A 153 9.43 0.39 8.90
C PRO A 153 8.53 -0.84 8.79
N THR A 154 9.13 -1.99 8.51
CA THR A 154 8.45 -3.29 8.40
C THR A 154 8.85 -4.21 9.55
N VAL A 155 7.94 -5.08 9.95
CA VAL A 155 8.28 -6.24 10.78
C VAL A 155 8.72 -7.37 9.87
N GLN A 156 9.98 -7.78 9.97
CA GLN A 156 10.46 -8.94 9.23
C GLN A 156 9.85 -10.22 9.83
N ILE A 157 9.20 -11.02 8.99
CA ILE A 157 8.54 -12.27 9.39
C ILE A 157 9.32 -13.50 8.92
N ASP A 158 9.27 -14.57 9.72
CA ASP A 158 9.81 -15.88 9.39
C ASP A 158 8.76 -16.75 8.68
N TYR A 159 9.14 -17.96 8.29
CA TYR A 159 8.22 -18.98 7.76
C TYR A 159 7.34 -19.58 8.87
N LYS A 160 6.36 -18.80 9.30
CA LYS A 160 5.42 -19.10 10.39
C LYS A 160 4.03 -18.57 10.04
N THR A 161 3.08 -18.87 10.92
CA THR A 161 1.71 -18.32 10.83
C THR A 161 1.57 -17.13 11.76
N TYR A 162 1.00 -16.04 11.23
CA TYR A 162 0.75 -14.80 11.93
C TYR A 162 -0.73 -14.41 11.82
N ASN A 163 -1.17 -13.51 12.70
CA ASN A 163 -2.46 -12.84 12.58
C ASN A 163 -2.25 -11.33 12.64
N ALA A 164 -2.85 -10.60 11.69
CA ALA A 164 -2.76 -9.15 11.61
C ALA A 164 -4.10 -8.58 11.11
N ALA A 165 -4.69 -7.66 11.87
CA ALA A 165 -5.90 -6.92 11.47
C ALA A 165 -7.06 -7.78 10.90
N GLY A 166 -7.28 -9.00 11.42
CA GLY A 166 -8.33 -9.89 10.90
C GLY A 166 -7.92 -10.76 9.70
N TRP A 167 -6.62 -10.84 9.42
CA TRP A 167 -6.04 -11.69 8.40
C TRP A 167 -5.13 -12.74 9.02
N THR A 168 -5.34 -14.00 8.65
CA THR A 168 -4.37 -15.07 8.84
C THR A 168 -3.32 -14.98 7.75
N ILE A 169 -2.06 -14.90 8.16
CA ILE A 169 -0.89 -14.86 7.28
C ILE A 169 -0.13 -16.17 7.45
N ASN A 170 -0.02 -16.96 6.40
CA ASN A 170 0.81 -18.16 6.39
C ASN A 170 2.01 -17.90 5.47
N ALA A 171 3.17 -17.65 6.07
CA ALA A 171 4.41 -17.40 5.34
C ALA A 171 5.20 -18.70 5.19
N THR A 172 5.57 -19.02 3.96
CA THR A 172 6.40 -20.18 3.61
C THR A 172 7.54 -19.75 2.69
N ALA A 173 8.43 -20.68 2.36
CA ALA A 173 9.49 -20.44 1.38
C ALA A 173 8.94 -20.22 -0.04
N ASP A 174 7.77 -20.77 -0.36
CA ASP A 174 7.16 -20.67 -1.69
C ASP A 174 6.43 -19.34 -1.90
N GLY A 175 6.03 -18.68 -0.81
CA GLY A 175 5.27 -17.43 -0.84
C GLY A 175 4.48 -17.22 0.45
N THR A 176 3.64 -16.19 0.45
CA THR A 176 2.83 -15.82 1.61
C THR A 176 1.35 -15.88 1.26
N ARG A 177 0.57 -16.63 2.04
CA ARG A 177 -0.89 -16.68 1.92
C ARG A 177 -1.54 -15.78 2.96
N PHE A 178 -2.40 -14.90 2.49
CA PHE A 178 -3.27 -14.04 3.28
C PHE A 178 -4.70 -14.54 3.16
N THR A 179 -5.36 -14.75 4.29
CA THR A 179 -6.75 -15.21 4.35
C THR A 179 -7.51 -14.33 5.32
N ASN A 180 -8.57 -13.69 4.86
CA ASN A 180 -9.46 -12.95 5.74
C ASN A 180 -10.17 -13.94 6.68
N ASP A 181 -10.11 -13.67 7.97
CA ASP A 181 -10.60 -14.59 8.99
C ASP A 181 -12.14 -14.74 8.89
N HIS A 182 -12.85 -13.70 8.47
CA HIS A 182 -14.31 -13.69 8.40
C HIS A 182 -14.85 -14.27 7.09
N THR A 183 -14.31 -13.84 5.95
CA THR A 183 -14.85 -14.18 4.64
C THR A 183 -14.19 -15.38 3.99
N ARG A 184 -13.01 -15.79 4.52
CA ARG A 184 -12.16 -16.84 3.95
C ARG A 184 -11.61 -16.54 2.56
N HIS A 185 -11.80 -15.33 2.05
CA HIS A 185 -11.18 -14.84 0.83
C HIS A 185 -9.76 -14.35 1.08
N GLY A 186 -8.97 -14.23 0.02
CA GLY A 186 -7.67 -13.59 0.09
C GLY A 186 -6.78 -13.90 -1.10
N MET A 187 -5.48 -13.92 -0.85
CA MET A 187 -4.49 -14.17 -1.89
C MET A 187 -3.26 -14.93 -1.39
N PHE A 188 -2.68 -15.72 -2.28
CA PHE A 188 -1.31 -16.19 -2.17
C PHE A 188 -0.42 -15.32 -3.05
N VAL A 189 0.70 -14.85 -2.51
CA VAL A 189 1.67 -13.97 -3.18
C VAL A 189 3.06 -14.59 -3.14
N SER A 190 3.68 -14.73 -4.31
CA SER A 190 5.10 -14.98 -4.49
C SER A 190 5.62 -14.13 -5.64
N LEU A 191 6.95 -14.11 -5.85
CA LEU A 191 7.54 -13.37 -6.97
C LEU A 191 7.02 -13.84 -8.33
N ASP A 192 6.79 -15.14 -8.47
CA ASP A 192 6.39 -15.72 -9.75
C ASP A 192 4.88 -15.80 -9.97
N LYS A 193 4.10 -15.76 -8.88
CA LYS A 193 2.68 -16.10 -8.94
C LYS A 193 1.87 -15.42 -7.86
N VAL A 194 0.72 -14.89 -8.28
CA VAL A 194 -0.35 -14.44 -7.38
C VAL A 194 -1.61 -15.24 -7.69
N ILE A 195 -2.27 -15.77 -6.66
CA ILE A 195 -3.54 -16.51 -6.76
C ILE A 195 -4.52 -15.94 -5.75
N THR A 196 -5.72 -15.56 -6.19
CA THR A 196 -6.82 -15.15 -5.30
C THR A 196 -7.85 -16.25 -5.12
N PHE A 197 -8.59 -16.19 -4.01
CA PHE A 197 -9.63 -17.16 -3.64
C PHE A 197 -10.68 -16.50 -2.75
#